data_AF-A0A545TFD8-F1
#
_entry.id   AF-A0A545TFD8-F1
#
_cell.length_a   1.000
_cell.length_b   1.000
_cell.length_c   1.000
_cell.angle_alpha   90.00
_cell.angle_beta   90.00
_cell.angle_gamma   90.00
#
_symmetry.space_group_name_H-M   'P 1'
#
loop_
_entity.id
_entity.type
_entity.pdbx_description
1 polymer ?
#
loop_
_entity_poly.entity_id
_entity_poly.type
_entity_poly.pdbx_seq_one_letter_code
_entity_poly.pdbx_strand_id
1 'polypeptide(L)'
;MMRLMKRLMIGFIVYFLVLAPYAEQSPDSLVVNESIRVTEVFSTTGAFAALKRDGSVVTWGDRDKGGDSSAVSSGLVSGVTEVFSTWFAFAALKADGSLITWGDGNFGGDSSALSSELASGVAEVFSTGIAFAALKADGSVITWGYSHWGGDSNAVSSELAGGVVKVLANTFAFAALKSDGSVVTWGDLGSDSSAVRSDLANGVVEVFATETAFAAFKGDGSVVTWGLAGVSSDSSAVRSDLASGVVEVLATKKAFAALKSDGSVVTWGGLGVDDSAVSSELASNVVEVFSMGDAFAALKADGSVVTWGESDWGCDSGP
;
A
#
# COMPACT_ATOMS: atom_id res chain seq x y z
N MET A 1 -20.75 9.32 -10.34
CA MET A 1 -21.03 7.87 -10.20
C MET A 1 -19.68 7.19 -9.95
N MET A 2 -19.36 6.98 -8.67
CA MET A 2 -18.06 6.50 -8.17
C MET A 2 -17.76 5.10 -8.72
N ARG A 3 -16.72 4.95 -9.54
CA ARG A 3 -16.22 3.62 -9.95
C ARG A 3 -15.16 3.18 -8.95
N LEU A 4 -15.53 2.17 -8.18
CA LEU A 4 -14.70 1.43 -7.25
C LEU A 4 -13.61 0.68 -8.04
N MET A 5 -12.40 1.25 -8.16
CA MET A 5 -11.23 0.52 -8.65
C MET A 5 -10.76 -0.45 -7.57
N LYS A 6 -11.25 -1.69 -7.64
CA LYS A 6 -10.65 -2.82 -6.94
C LYS A 6 -9.29 -3.09 -7.60
N ARG A 7 -8.20 -2.95 -6.83
CA ARG A 7 -6.84 -3.33 -7.23
C ARG A 7 -6.83 -4.76 -7.76
N LEU A 8 -6.39 -4.92 -9.00
CA LEU A 8 -6.17 -6.21 -9.64
C LEU A 8 -4.77 -6.71 -9.21
N MET A 9 -4.70 -7.52 -8.16
CA MET A 9 -3.49 -8.26 -7.84
C MET A 9 -3.45 -9.50 -8.75
N ILE A 10 -2.48 -9.53 -9.66
CA ILE A 10 -2.26 -10.65 -10.58
C ILE A 10 -1.75 -11.85 -9.76
N GLY A 11 -2.68 -12.69 -9.30
CA GLY A 11 -2.37 -13.95 -8.65
C GLY A 11 -1.90 -14.99 -9.67
N PHE A 12 -0.61 -15.34 -9.63
CA PHE A 12 -0.12 -16.55 -10.28
C PHE A 12 -0.76 -17.77 -9.60
N ILE A 13 -1.67 -18.44 -10.30
CA ILE A 13 -2.24 -19.72 -9.88
C ILE A 13 -1.16 -20.80 -10.04
N VAL A 14 -0.51 -21.20 -8.96
CA VAL A 14 0.37 -22.37 -8.94
C VAL A 14 -0.46 -23.61 -8.63
N TYR A 15 -0.68 -24.45 -9.63
CA TYR A 15 -1.29 -25.77 -9.45
C TYR A 15 -0.27 -26.72 -8.80
N PHE A 16 -0.39 -26.99 -7.51
CA PHE A 16 0.36 -28.09 -6.87
C PHE A 16 -0.39 -29.41 -7.09
N LEU A 17 0.04 -30.17 -8.10
CA LEU A 17 -0.30 -31.59 -8.26
C LEU A 17 0.61 -32.41 -7.34
N VAL A 18 0.07 -32.91 -6.23
CA VAL A 18 0.72 -34.00 -5.48
C VAL A 18 0.47 -35.29 -6.27
N LEU A 19 1.44 -35.69 -7.09
CA LEU A 19 1.44 -37.00 -7.75
C LEU A 19 1.82 -38.08 -6.72
N ALA A 20 0.81 -38.72 -6.13
CA ALA A 20 0.99 -40.04 -5.50
C ALA A 20 1.01 -41.12 -6.60
N PRO A 21 1.79 -42.21 -6.45
CA PRO A 21 1.96 -43.21 -7.49
C PRO A 21 0.64 -43.92 -7.82
N TYR A 22 0.40 -43.97 -9.13
CA TYR A 22 -0.72 -44.55 -9.86
C TYR A 22 -1.07 -45.98 -9.41
N ALA A 23 -2.25 -46.15 -8.82
CA ALA A 23 -2.97 -47.43 -8.76
C ALA A 23 -4.42 -47.17 -9.15
N GLU A 24 -4.89 -47.86 -10.19
CA GLU A 24 -6.22 -47.72 -10.79
C GLU A 24 -7.34 -47.80 -9.75
N GLN A 25 -8.07 -46.69 -9.54
CA GLN A 25 -9.40 -46.70 -8.94
C GLN A 25 -10.34 -45.76 -9.72
N SER A 26 -11.62 -46.11 -9.72
CA SER A 26 -12.72 -45.65 -10.58
C SER A 26 -12.88 -44.12 -10.75
N PRO A 27 -13.59 -43.65 -11.79
CA PRO A 27 -13.79 -42.21 -12.04
C PRO A 27 -14.67 -41.49 -11.02
N ASP A 28 -15.33 -42.20 -10.10
CA ASP A 28 -16.15 -41.61 -9.07
C ASP A 28 -15.33 -41.35 -7.79
N SER A 29 -15.29 -40.07 -7.40
CA SER A 29 -14.74 -39.50 -6.16
C SER A 29 -13.28 -39.01 -6.15
N LEU A 30 -12.93 -38.09 -7.06
CA LEU A 30 -12.05 -36.98 -6.67
C LEU A 30 -12.87 -36.00 -5.82
N VAL A 31 -13.04 -36.30 -4.54
CA VAL A 31 -13.43 -35.27 -3.56
C VAL A 31 -12.21 -34.37 -3.43
N VAL A 32 -12.11 -33.36 -4.29
CA VAL A 32 -11.20 -32.24 -4.02
C VAL A 32 -11.69 -31.67 -2.72
N ASN A 33 -10.95 -31.87 -1.64
CA ASN A 33 -11.30 -31.28 -0.36
C ASN A 33 -11.20 -29.75 -0.54
N GLU A 34 -12.32 -29.10 -0.82
CA GLU A 34 -12.37 -27.66 -1.09
C GLU A 34 -11.83 -26.84 0.09
N SER A 35 -11.74 -27.43 1.29
CA SER A 35 -11.12 -26.83 2.49
C SER A 35 -9.61 -26.63 2.34
N ILE A 36 -8.90 -27.48 1.58
CA ILE A 36 -7.44 -27.35 1.39
C ILE A 36 -7.06 -26.41 0.25
N ARG A 37 -8.04 -25.84 -0.48
CA ARG A 37 -7.72 -24.91 -1.57
C ARG A 37 -7.14 -23.63 -0.98
N VAL A 38 -5.88 -23.38 -1.32
CA VAL A 38 -5.22 -22.09 -1.12
C VAL A 38 -5.93 -21.05 -2.00
N THR A 39 -6.36 -19.95 -1.40
CA THR A 39 -6.94 -18.81 -2.11
C THR A 39 -5.87 -17.79 -2.44
N GLU A 40 -4.96 -17.52 -1.51
CA GLU A 40 -3.93 -16.49 -1.64
C GLU A 40 -2.63 -16.91 -0.93
N VAL A 41 -1.49 -16.43 -1.44
CA VAL A 41 -0.17 -16.65 -0.85
C VAL A 41 0.50 -15.31 -0.63
N PHE A 42 1.04 -15.13 0.57
CA PHE A 42 1.72 -13.94 1.06
C PHE A 42 3.17 -14.28 1.37
N SER A 43 4.06 -13.30 1.27
CA SER A 43 5.49 -13.51 1.47
C SER A 43 6.12 -12.39 2.29
N THR A 44 6.99 -12.78 3.20
CA THR A 44 8.04 -11.92 3.75
C THR A 44 9.30 -12.11 2.89
N THR A 45 10.41 -11.48 3.27
CA THR A 45 11.71 -11.66 2.59
C THR A 45 12.25 -13.09 2.71
N GLY A 46 11.75 -13.91 3.65
CA GLY A 46 12.27 -15.26 3.89
C GLY A 46 11.23 -16.34 4.19
N ALA A 47 9.95 -16.01 4.26
CA ALA A 47 8.90 -16.96 4.58
C ALA A 47 7.63 -16.69 3.77
N PHE A 48 6.73 -17.66 3.80
CA PHE A 48 5.44 -17.60 3.12
C PHE A 48 4.31 -17.99 4.07
N ALA A 49 3.14 -17.42 3.82
CA ALA A 49 1.87 -17.81 4.43
C ALA A 49 0.83 -18.04 3.33
N ALA A 50 0.09 -19.14 3.39
CA ALA A 50 -1.03 -19.41 2.50
C ALA A 50 -2.34 -19.33 3.25
N LEU A 51 -3.24 -18.46 2.79
CA LEU A 51 -4.63 -18.43 3.22
C LEU A 51 -5.41 -19.49 2.44
N LYS A 52 -6.13 -20.35 3.16
CA LYS A 52 -7.03 -21.35 2.59
C LYS A 52 -8.47 -20.86 2.58
N ARG A 53 -9.28 -21.47 1.72
CA ARG A 53 -10.71 -21.16 1.56
C ARG A 53 -11.54 -21.32 2.84
N ASP A 54 -11.11 -22.19 3.75
CA ASP A 54 -11.74 -22.38 5.07
C ASP A 54 -11.34 -21.32 6.11
N GLY A 55 -10.54 -20.32 5.71
CA GLY A 55 -10.04 -19.26 6.58
C GLY A 55 -8.90 -19.72 7.49
N SER A 56 -8.28 -20.87 7.23
CA SER A 56 -7.08 -21.31 7.93
C SER A 56 -5.80 -20.86 7.21
N VAL A 57 -4.70 -20.69 7.96
CA VAL A 57 -3.41 -20.27 7.42
C VAL A 57 -2.37 -21.35 7.70
N VAL A 58 -1.51 -21.61 6.71
CA VAL A 58 -0.30 -22.45 6.86
C VAL A 58 0.93 -21.64 6.47
N THR A 59 2.04 -21.86 7.17
CA THR A 59 3.29 -21.12 6.97
C THR A 59 4.46 -22.06 6.68
N TRP A 60 5.45 -21.55 5.95
CA TRP A 60 6.71 -22.25 5.70
C TRP A 60 7.84 -21.26 5.38
N GLY A 61 9.09 -21.73 5.45
CA GLY A 61 10.27 -20.91 5.18
C GLY A 61 11.11 -20.64 6.43
N ASP A 62 11.83 -19.51 6.41
CA ASP A 62 12.69 -19.08 7.51
C ASP A 62 11.88 -18.84 8.79
N ARG A 63 12.22 -19.59 9.85
CA ARG A 63 11.54 -19.56 11.15
C ARG A 63 11.45 -18.15 11.72
N ASP A 64 12.56 -17.42 11.65
CA ASP A 64 12.68 -16.11 12.32
C ASP A 64 11.99 -15.01 11.51
N LYS A 65 11.60 -15.29 10.26
CA LYS A 65 10.92 -14.35 9.35
C LYS A 65 9.45 -14.70 9.10
N GLY A 66 8.85 -15.49 9.98
CA GLY A 66 7.43 -15.85 9.94
C GLY A 66 7.11 -17.24 9.37
N GLY A 67 8.12 -18.07 9.11
CA GLY A 67 7.94 -19.45 8.62
C GLY A 67 7.37 -20.40 9.68
N ASP A 68 7.59 -20.10 10.97
CA ASP A 68 7.04 -20.85 12.11
C ASP A 68 5.90 -20.06 12.77
N SER A 69 4.66 -20.50 12.57
CA SER A 69 3.47 -19.95 13.22
C SER A 69 2.97 -20.83 14.38
N SER A 70 3.77 -21.78 14.89
CA SER A 70 3.31 -22.77 15.88
C SER A 70 2.78 -22.12 17.16
N ALA A 71 3.40 -21.03 17.61
CA ALA A 71 3.01 -20.27 18.79
C ALA A 71 1.59 -19.64 18.69
N VAL A 72 1.11 -19.38 17.47
CA VAL A 72 -0.21 -18.76 17.21
C VAL A 72 -1.15 -19.66 16.42
N SER A 73 -0.79 -20.93 16.25
CA SER A 73 -1.49 -21.89 15.38
C SER A 73 -2.98 -22.03 15.70
N SER A 74 -3.36 -21.97 16.98
CA SER A 74 -4.76 -22.06 17.42
C SER A 74 -5.64 -20.93 16.87
N GLY A 75 -5.07 -19.74 16.67
CA GLY A 75 -5.79 -18.60 16.11
C GLY A 75 -5.92 -18.66 14.57
N LEU A 76 -5.04 -19.42 13.91
CA LEU A 76 -4.91 -19.54 12.45
C LEU A 76 -5.66 -20.75 11.86
N VAL A 77 -6.42 -21.49 12.67
CA VAL A 77 -7.16 -22.69 12.18
C VAL A 77 -8.44 -22.36 11.41
N SER A 78 -8.97 -21.13 11.52
CA SER A 78 -10.17 -20.69 10.79
C SER A 78 -10.41 -19.18 10.99
N GLY A 79 -11.28 -18.63 10.14
CA GLY A 79 -11.82 -17.28 10.29
C GLY A 79 -10.88 -16.14 9.87
N VAL A 80 -9.67 -16.45 9.38
CA VAL A 80 -8.80 -15.46 8.74
C VAL A 80 -9.41 -15.07 7.40
N THR A 81 -9.49 -13.77 7.14
CA THR A 81 -10.01 -13.21 5.88
C THR A 81 -8.92 -12.59 5.04
N GLU A 82 -7.84 -12.10 5.65
CA GLU A 82 -6.74 -11.44 4.96
C GLU A 82 -5.44 -11.58 5.76
N VAL A 83 -4.30 -11.59 5.07
CA VAL A 83 -2.97 -11.63 5.68
C VAL A 83 -2.14 -10.48 5.12
N PHE A 84 -1.40 -9.83 6.01
CA PHE A 84 -0.52 -8.71 5.73
C PHE A 84 0.90 -9.08 6.13
N SER A 85 1.90 -8.42 5.53
CA SER A 85 3.30 -8.72 5.79
C SER A 85 4.17 -7.47 5.82
N THR A 86 5.06 -7.40 6.81
CA THR A 86 6.27 -6.59 6.75
C THR A 86 7.40 -7.42 6.13
N TRP A 87 8.64 -6.91 6.16
CA TRP A 87 9.78 -7.64 5.64
C TRP A 87 10.03 -8.98 6.32
N PHE A 88 9.70 -9.14 7.60
CA PHE A 88 9.98 -10.36 8.40
C PHE A 88 8.83 -10.79 9.35
N ALA A 89 7.66 -10.15 9.29
CA ALA A 89 6.51 -10.55 10.11
C ALA A 89 5.20 -10.55 9.31
N PHE A 90 4.21 -11.24 9.86
CA PHE A 90 2.86 -11.32 9.32
C PHE A 90 1.82 -10.87 10.35
N ALA A 91 0.69 -10.37 9.84
CA ALA A 91 -0.53 -10.12 10.61
C ALA A 91 -1.73 -10.72 9.87
N ALA A 92 -2.56 -11.50 10.55
CA ALA A 92 -3.78 -12.11 10.00
C ALA A 92 -5.02 -11.45 10.58
N LEU A 93 -5.82 -10.80 9.73
CA LEU A 93 -7.10 -10.21 10.08
C LEU A 93 -8.19 -11.28 10.01
N LYS A 94 -9.01 -11.36 11.07
CA LYS A 94 -10.12 -12.29 11.17
C LYS A 94 -11.46 -11.60 10.92
N ALA A 95 -12.44 -12.40 10.52
CA ALA A 95 -13.81 -11.93 10.23
C ALA A 95 -14.52 -11.29 11.45
N ASP A 96 -14.07 -11.59 12.67
CA ASP A 96 -14.57 -10.98 13.91
C ASP A 96 -13.86 -9.64 14.24
N GLY A 97 -12.94 -9.19 13.38
CA GLY A 97 -12.15 -7.98 13.56
C GLY A 97 -11.00 -8.12 14.56
N SER A 98 -10.60 -9.34 14.92
CA SER A 98 -9.39 -9.60 15.70
C SER A 98 -8.16 -9.77 14.80
N LEU A 99 -6.97 -9.49 15.37
CA LEU A 99 -5.68 -9.70 14.71
C LEU A 99 -4.81 -10.74 15.42
N ILE A 100 -4.04 -11.48 14.62
CA ILE A 100 -2.99 -12.39 15.08
C ILE A 100 -1.70 -12.02 14.37
N THR A 101 -0.60 -11.85 15.11
CA THR A 101 0.72 -11.55 14.54
C THR A 101 1.72 -12.65 14.82
N TRP A 102 2.69 -12.84 13.92
CA TRP A 102 3.82 -13.75 14.12
C TRP A 102 5.03 -13.36 13.25
N GLY A 103 6.20 -13.94 13.53
CA GLY A 103 7.47 -13.60 12.89
C GLY A 103 8.38 -12.79 13.80
N ASP A 104 9.28 -11.99 13.24
CA ASP A 104 10.23 -11.19 14.02
C ASP A 104 9.50 -10.09 14.80
N GLY A 105 9.69 -10.08 16.13
CA GLY A 105 9.06 -9.11 17.03
C GLY A 105 9.40 -7.65 16.71
N ASN A 106 10.63 -7.36 16.30
CA ASN A 106 11.05 -6.00 15.94
C ASN A 106 10.41 -5.51 14.63
N PHE A 107 9.88 -6.43 13.83
CA PHE A 107 9.23 -6.15 12.54
C PHE A 107 7.70 -6.25 12.64
N GLY A 108 7.16 -6.29 13.86
CA GLY A 108 5.72 -6.34 14.12
C GLY A 108 5.15 -7.74 14.33
N GLY A 109 6.00 -8.76 14.50
CA GLY A 109 5.58 -10.12 14.84
C GLY A 109 5.04 -10.28 16.26
N ASP A 110 5.39 -9.36 17.17
CA ASP A 110 4.89 -9.32 18.55
C ASP A 110 3.92 -8.14 18.72
N SER A 111 2.67 -8.46 19.04
CA SER A 111 1.60 -7.51 19.37
C SER A 111 0.99 -7.77 20.75
N SER A 112 1.68 -8.53 21.61
CA SER A 112 1.16 -8.97 22.91
C SER A 112 0.75 -7.81 23.83
N ALA A 113 1.48 -6.70 23.78
CA ALA A 113 1.19 -5.46 24.52
C ALA A 113 -0.13 -4.78 24.11
N LEU A 114 -0.68 -5.12 22.94
CA LEU A 114 -1.90 -4.55 22.35
C LEU A 114 -3.02 -5.59 22.22
N SER A 115 -2.89 -6.71 22.92
CA SER A 115 -3.81 -7.86 22.78
C SER A 115 -5.27 -7.51 23.05
N SER A 116 -5.56 -6.56 23.94
CA SER A 116 -6.93 -6.14 24.23
C SER A 116 -7.50 -5.24 23.14
N GLU A 117 -6.66 -4.37 22.59
CA GLU A 117 -7.00 -3.38 21.58
C GLU A 117 -7.15 -4.02 20.19
N LEU A 118 -6.44 -5.14 19.95
CA LEU A 118 -6.47 -5.92 18.72
C LEU A 118 -7.41 -7.15 18.78
N ALA A 119 -8.11 -7.34 19.90
CA ALA A 119 -9.04 -8.46 20.07
C ALA A 119 -10.34 -8.31 19.25
N SER A 120 -10.68 -7.10 18.81
CA SER A 120 -11.86 -6.85 17.97
C SER A 120 -11.85 -5.45 17.35
N GLY A 121 -12.71 -5.26 16.35
CA GLY A 121 -13.01 -3.95 15.76
C GLY A 121 -11.96 -3.42 14.79
N VAL A 122 -10.96 -4.22 14.42
CA VAL A 122 -10.04 -3.90 13.33
C VAL A 122 -10.79 -4.07 12.01
N ALA A 123 -10.73 -3.05 11.15
CA ALA A 123 -11.36 -3.05 9.84
C ALA A 123 -10.35 -3.27 8.71
N GLU A 124 -9.14 -2.71 8.83
CA GLU A 124 -8.10 -2.80 7.81
C GLU A 124 -6.71 -2.71 8.46
N VAL A 125 -5.70 -3.31 7.82
CA VAL A 125 -4.30 -3.29 8.27
C VAL A 125 -3.41 -2.75 7.16
N PHE A 126 -2.43 -1.97 7.57
CA PHE A 126 -1.45 -1.34 6.71
C PHE A 126 -0.05 -1.65 7.24
N SER A 127 0.94 -1.66 6.37
CA SER A 127 2.31 -1.96 6.74
C SER A 127 3.29 -1.02 6.05
N THR A 128 4.29 -0.55 6.80
CA THR A 128 5.55 -0.08 6.22
C THR A 128 6.46 -1.27 5.93
N GLY A 129 7.75 -1.04 5.67
CA GLY A 129 8.71 -2.12 5.56
C GLY A 129 8.79 -2.98 6.83
N ILE A 130 8.61 -2.41 8.02
CA ILE A 130 8.91 -3.08 9.30
C ILE A 130 7.94 -2.74 10.46
N ALA A 131 6.84 -2.04 10.19
CA ALA A 131 5.82 -1.72 11.18
C ALA A 131 4.41 -1.89 10.60
N PHE A 132 3.41 -2.01 11.48
CA PHE A 132 2.00 -2.13 11.12
C PHE A 132 1.18 -1.00 11.74
N ALA A 133 0.07 -0.68 11.07
CA ALA A 133 -1.00 0.15 11.58
C ALA A 133 -2.35 -0.54 11.31
N ALA A 134 -3.22 -0.60 12.31
CA ALA A 134 -4.58 -1.12 12.21
C ALA A 134 -5.58 0.04 12.28
N LEU A 135 -6.40 0.20 11.24
CA LEU A 135 -7.55 1.09 11.25
C LEU A 135 -8.75 0.35 11.83
N LYS A 136 -9.34 0.91 12.89
CA LYS A 136 -10.52 0.36 13.54
C LYS A 136 -11.82 0.91 12.94
N ALA A 137 -12.91 0.17 13.14
CA ALA A 137 -14.24 0.55 12.66
C ALA A 137 -14.78 1.85 13.30
N ASP A 138 -14.26 2.27 14.44
CA ASP A 138 -14.56 3.56 15.08
C ASP A 138 -13.71 4.73 14.54
N GLY A 139 -12.83 4.46 13.57
CA GLY A 139 -11.93 5.43 12.97
C GLY A 139 -10.69 5.74 13.81
N SER A 140 -10.40 4.95 14.86
CA SER A 140 -9.13 5.03 15.58
C SER A 140 -8.04 4.18 14.92
N VAL A 141 -6.77 4.51 15.18
CA VAL A 141 -5.61 3.78 14.65
C VAL A 141 -4.72 3.27 15.77
N ILE A 142 -4.29 2.01 15.67
CA ILE A 142 -3.31 1.37 16.56
C ILE A 142 -2.06 1.03 15.75
N THR A 143 -0.87 1.21 16.32
CA THR A 143 0.40 0.96 15.64
C THR A 143 1.31 0.03 16.45
N TRP A 144 2.12 -0.77 15.78
CA TRP A 144 3.14 -1.62 16.42
C TRP A 144 4.28 -1.99 15.46
N GLY A 145 5.34 -2.60 15.99
CA GLY A 145 6.58 -2.89 15.27
C GLY A 145 7.66 -1.85 15.55
N TYR A 146 8.59 -1.65 14.61
CA TYR A 146 9.71 -0.74 14.84
C TYR A 146 9.26 0.71 14.97
N SER A 147 9.59 1.34 16.10
CA SER A 147 9.11 2.68 16.48
C SER A 147 9.39 3.74 15.40
N HIS A 148 10.64 3.84 14.95
CA HIS A 148 11.08 4.86 14.00
C HIS A 148 10.48 4.71 12.60
N TRP A 149 9.85 3.57 12.28
CA TRP A 149 9.25 3.32 10.97
C TRP A 149 7.72 3.23 11.05
N GLY A 150 7.14 3.89 12.06
CA GLY A 150 5.70 4.02 12.22
C GLY A 150 5.09 3.08 13.26
N GLY A 151 5.89 2.27 13.97
CA GLY A 151 5.41 1.40 15.04
C GLY A 151 5.00 2.17 16.31
N ASP A 152 5.51 3.39 16.49
CA ASP A 152 5.13 4.30 17.58
C ASP A 152 4.39 5.53 17.03
N SER A 153 3.16 5.74 17.51
CA SER A 153 2.30 6.87 17.17
C SER A 153 1.91 7.72 18.39
N ASN A 154 2.58 7.55 19.53
CA ASN A 154 2.24 8.22 20.79
C ASN A 154 2.18 9.75 20.65
N ALA A 155 3.09 10.33 19.86
CA ALA A 155 3.16 11.77 19.61
C ALA A 155 1.91 12.36 18.92
N VAL A 156 1.14 11.53 18.21
CA VAL A 156 -0.07 11.90 17.46
C VAL A 156 -1.31 11.11 17.90
N SER A 157 -1.23 10.43 19.05
CA SER A 157 -2.27 9.51 19.54
C SER A 157 -3.66 10.15 19.68
N SER A 158 -3.72 11.41 20.13
CA SER A 158 -4.98 12.15 20.24
C SER A 158 -5.61 12.45 18.88
N GLU A 159 -4.79 12.65 17.85
CA GLU A 159 -5.24 12.91 16.48
C GLU A 159 -5.70 11.62 15.78
N LEU A 160 -5.17 10.47 16.20
CA LEU A 160 -5.51 9.12 15.73
C LEU A 160 -6.58 8.41 16.57
N ALA A 161 -7.16 9.06 17.57
CA ALA A 161 -8.19 8.46 18.43
C ALA A 161 -9.57 8.31 17.76
N GLY A 162 -9.76 8.86 16.55
CA GLY A 162 -11.01 8.79 15.82
C GLY A 162 -11.04 9.65 14.54
N GLY A 163 -12.01 9.37 13.67
CA GLY A 163 -12.25 10.12 12.45
C GLY A 163 -11.26 9.85 11.31
N VAL A 164 -10.36 8.88 11.45
CA VAL A 164 -9.52 8.40 10.35
C VAL A 164 -10.40 7.58 9.40
N VAL A 165 -10.28 7.86 8.10
CA VAL A 165 -11.05 7.18 7.04
C VAL A 165 -10.15 6.39 6.08
N LYS A 166 -8.85 6.71 6.02
CA LYS A 166 -7.87 6.01 5.19
C LYS A 166 -6.49 6.13 5.83
N VAL A 167 -5.72 5.06 5.81
CA VAL A 167 -4.30 5.07 6.15
C VAL A 167 -3.51 4.72 4.89
N LEU A 168 -2.36 5.36 4.74
CA LEU A 168 -1.40 5.09 3.68
C LEU A 168 -0.04 4.87 4.29
N ALA A 169 0.75 4.04 3.64
CA ALA A 169 2.11 3.74 4.05
C ALA A 169 3.06 3.98 2.88
N ASN A 170 4.25 4.48 3.20
CA ASN A 170 5.43 4.29 2.38
C ASN A 170 6.35 3.27 3.09
N THR A 171 7.60 3.13 2.65
CA THR A 171 8.55 2.15 3.24
C THR A 171 8.84 2.43 4.72
N PHE A 172 8.73 3.68 5.16
CA PHE A 172 9.27 4.17 6.41
C PHE A 172 8.25 4.86 7.32
N ALA A 173 7.09 5.24 6.80
CA ALA A 173 6.15 6.13 7.48
C ALA A 173 4.71 5.88 7.05
N PHE A 174 3.79 6.43 7.84
CA PHE A 174 2.37 6.42 7.56
C PHE A 174 1.79 7.84 7.47
N ALA A 175 0.68 7.94 6.76
CA ALA A 175 -0.20 9.10 6.73
C ALA A 175 -1.66 8.65 6.87
N ALA A 176 -2.42 9.29 7.75
CA ALA A 176 -3.84 9.06 7.95
C ALA A 176 -4.64 10.25 7.42
N LEU A 177 -5.55 10.00 6.47
CA LEU A 177 -6.55 10.97 6.03
C LEU A 177 -7.77 10.86 6.95
N LYS A 178 -8.22 12.01 7.46
CA LYS A 178 -9.39 12.13 8.33
C LYS A 178 -10.61 12.63 7.57
N SER A 179 -11.79 12.35 8.11
CA SER A 179 -13.08 12.72 7.52
C SER A 179 -13.29 14.25 7.40
N ASP A 180 -12.56 15.04 8.17
CA ASP A 180 -12.56 16.51 8.10
C ASP A 180 -11.59 17.06 7.02
N GLY A 181 -10.92 16.18 6.28
CA GLY A 181 -9.95 16.53 5.25
C GLY A 181 -8.58 16.93 5.81
N SER A 182 -8.30 16.68 7.09
CA SER A 182 -6.96 16.82 7.66
C SER A 182 -6.12 15.55 7.47
N VAL A 183 -4.80 15.70 7.49
CA VAL A 183 -3.84 14.57 7.40
C VAL A 183 -2.92 14.56 8.61
N VAL A 184 -2.79 13.39 9.24
CA VAL A 184 -1.87 13.12 10.36
C VAL A 184 -0.76 12.20 9.87
N THR A 185 0.50 12.51 10.16
CA THR A 185 1.65 11.70 9.70
C THR A 185 2.49 11.25 10.90
N TRP A 186 3.08 10.05 10.80
CA TRP A 186 3.98 9.50 11.82
C TRP A 186 4.99 8.49 11.25
N GLY A 187 5.95 8.08 12.08
CA GLY A 187 7.24 7.53 11.66
C GLY A 187 8.32 8.61 11.70
N ASP A 188 9.59 8.27 11.53
CA ASP A 188 10.69 9.24 11.57
C ASP A 188 11.15 9.61 10.15
N LEU A 189 11.42 8.61 9.32
CA LEU A 189 11.95 8.82 7.98
C LEU A 189 10.80 8.95 6.99
N GLY A 190 10.77 10.05 6.23
CA GLY A 190 9.75 10.27 5.19
C GLY A 190 8.34 10.59 5.70
N SER A 191 8.16 10.80 7.01
CA SER A 191 6.92 11.28 7.63
C SER A 191 6.89 12.77 7.89
N ASP A 192 8.06 13.44 7.89
CA ASP A 192 8.20 14.83 8.32
C ASP A 192 7.39 15.74 7.39
N SER A 193 6.23 16.15 7.91
CA SER A 193 5.27 17.06 7.29
C SER A 193 5.27 18.42 8.00
N SER A 194 6.23 18.68 8.89
CA SER A 194 6.26 19.90 9.71
C SER A 194 6.23 21.18 8.87
N ALA A 195 6.94 21.20 7.73
CA ALA A 195 6.97 22.31 6.80
C ALA A 195 5.65 22.56 6.06
N VAL A 196 4.76 21.57 5.99
CA VAL A 196 3.48 21.62 5.25
C VAL A 196 2.26 21.39 6.15
N ARG A 197 2.44 21.39 7.48
CA ARG A 197 1.39 21.07 8.46
C ARG A 197 0.13 21.93 8.30
N SER A 198 0.29 23.23 8.02
CA SER A 198 -0.85 24.12 7.80
C SER A 198 -1.65 23.74 6.55
N ASP A 199 -0.97 23.28 5.51
CA ASP A 199 -1.59 22.94 4.24
C ASP A 199 -2.35 21.61 4.32
N LEU A 200 -1.94 20.73 5.24
CA LEU A 200 -2.56 19.44 5.57
C LEU A 200 -3.65 19.52 6.64
N ALA A 201 -3.93 20.70 7.19
CA ALA A 201 -4.89 20.86 8.28
C ALA A 201 -6.36 20.69 7.84
N ASN A 202 -6.66 20.80 6.55
CA ASN A 202 -8.01 20.62 5.97
C ASN A 202 -7.95 20.57 4.44
N GLY A 203 -9.08 20.18 3.84
CA GLY A 203 -9.31 20.28 2.39
C GLY A 203 -8.59 19.22 1.56
N VAL A 204 -7.89 18.27 2.19
CA VAL A 204 -7.32 17.11 1.53
C VAL A 204 -8.45 16.15 1.16
N VAL A 205 -8.46 15.73 -0.10
CA VAL A 205 -9.44 14.78 -0.65
C VAL A 205 -8.83 13.39 -0.75
N GLU A 206 -7.56 13.31 -1.14
CA GLU A 206 -6.86 12.04 -1.26
C GLU A 206 -5.36 12.21 -0.98
N VAL A 207 -4.73 11.15 -0.49
CA VAL A 207 -3.28 11.06 -0.30
C VAL A 207 -2.76 9.93 -1.18
N PHE A 208 -1.56 10.12 -1.71
CA PHE A 208 -0.81 9.20 -2.55
C PHE A 208 0.56 8.98 -1.92
N ALA A 209 1.17 7.82 -2.18
CA ALA A 209 2.47 7.46 -1.62
C ALA A 209 3.37 6.83 -2.70
N THR A 210 4.64 7.22 -2.69
CA THR A 210 5.74 6.46 -3.32
C THR A 210 6.40 5.59 -2.24
N GLU A 211 7.52 4.95 -2.55
CA GLU A 211 8.31 4.22 -1.55
C GLU A 211 8.84 5.13 -0.43
N THR A 212 9.03 6.43 -0.68
CA THR A 212 9.72 7.33 0.27
C THR A 212 9.06 8.70 0.46
N ALA A 213 7.94 8.98 -0.22
CA ALA A 213 7.26 10.27 -0.17
C ALA A 213 5.74 10.14 -0.24
N PHE A 214 5.06 11.26 0.02
CA PHE A 214 3.62 11.39 -0.06
C PHE A 214 3.23 12.66 -0.83
N ALA A 215 2.04 12.62 -1.42
CA ALA A 215 1.38 13.77 -2.03
C ALA A 215 -0.10 13.80 -1.60
N ALA A 216 -0.59 14.95 -1.14
CA ALA A 216 -1.98 15.20 -0.80
C ALA A 216 -2.63 16.03 -1.90
N PHE A 217 -3.66 15.49 -2.54
CA PHE A 217 -4.51 16.20 -3.48
C PHE A 217 -5.66 16.88 -2.73
N LYS A 218 -5.83 18.18 -2.96
CA LYS A 218 -6.80 19.03 -2.27
C LYS A 218 -7.98 19.40 -3.17
N GLY A 219 -9.12 19.68 -2.54
CA GLY A 219 -10.36 20.03 -3.23
C GLY A 219 -10.32 21.35 -4.00
N ASP A 220 -9.31 22.20 -3.73
CA ASP A 220 -9.02 23.43 -4.49
C ASP A 220 -8.17 23.19 -5.74
N GLY A 221 -7.82 21.94 -6.04
CA GLY A 221 -6.98 21.56 -7.17
C GLY A 221 -5.49 21.77 -6.93
N SER A 222 -5.05 21.99 -5.68
CA SER A 222 -3.64 22.05 -5.31
C SER A 222 -3.11 20.68 -4.85
N VAL A 223 -1.79 20.51 -4.90
CA VAL A 223 -1.09 19.32 -4.39
C VAL A 223 0.01 19.73 -3.42
N VAL A 224 0.00 19.09 -2.25
CA VAL A 224 0.99 19.30 -1.18
C VAL A 224 1.85 18.05 -1.07
N THR A 225 3.18 18.18 -1.10
CA THR A 225 4.09 17.02 -1.05
C THR A 225 5.01 17.08 0.16
N TRP A 226 5.37 15.91 0.68
CA TRP A 226 6.36 15.75 1.75
C TRP A 226 7.01 14.36 1.66
N GLY A 227 8.09 14.14 2.40
CA GLY A 227 8.79 12.86 2.40
C GLY A 227 10.31 12.98 2.50
N LEU A 228 11.01 11.87 2.30
CA LEU A 228 12.46 11.79 2.47
C LEU A 228 13.19 12.69 1.45
N ALA A 229 14.00 13.62 1.96
CA ALA A 229 14.73 14.58 1.13
C ALA A 229 15.66 13.88 0.11
N GLY A 230 15.66 14.36 -1.13
CA GLY A 230 16.68 14.05 -2.14
C GLY A 230 16.41 12.89 -3.09
N VAL A 231 15.28 12.17 -2.97
CA VAL A 231 14.96 11.07 -3.91
C VAL A 231 13.59 11.23 -4.57
N SER A 232 12.47 11.13 -3.84
CA SER A 232 11.13 11.09 -4.48
C SER A 232 10.12 12.16 -4.02
N SER A 233 10.48 13.00 -3.04
CA SER A 233 9.56 14.00 -2.45
C SER A 233 9.74 15.42 -3.00
N ASP A 234 10.83 15.68 -3.74
CA ASP A 234 11.16 17.03 -4.17
C ASP A 234 10.23 17.49 -5.30
N SER A 235 9.32 18.41 -4.94
CA SER A 235 8.42 19.11 -5.86
C SER A 235 8.83 20.58 -6.03
N SER A 236 10.00 21.00 -5.54
CA SER A 236 10.40 22.41 -5.52
C SER A 236 10.42 23.04 -6.91
N ALA A 237 10.84 22.29 -7.92
CA ALA A 237 10.87 22.72 -9.32
C ALA A 237 9.47 22.92 -9.94
N VAL A 238 8.46 22.20 -9.45
CA VAL A 238 7.10 22.18 -10.01
C VAL A 238 6.05 22.78 -9.07
N ARG A 239 6.48 23.40 -7.97
CA ARG A 239 5.59 23.90 -6.91
C ARG A 239 4.53 24.86 -7.43
N SER A 240 4.88 25.73 -8.37
CA SER A 240 3.92 26.66 -8.99
C SER A 240 2.88 25.95 -9.83
N ASP A 241 3.26 24.87 -10.50
CA ASP A 241 2.37 24.10 -11.37
C ASP A 241 1.37 23.26 -10.58
N LEU A 242 1.74 22.87 -9.35
CA LEU A 242 0.93 22.14 -8.39
C LEU A 242 0.06 23.03 -7.49
N ALA A 243 0.15 24.35 -7.60
CA ALA A 243 -0.57 25.28 -6.74
C ALA A 243 -2.08 25.34 -7.03
N SER A 244 -2.52 24.94 -8.23
CA SER A 244 -3.94 24.88 -8.61
C SER A 244 -4.13 24.13 -9.93
N GLY A 245 -5.39 23.79 -10.24
CA GLY A 245 -5.78 23.27 -11.55
C GLY A 245 -5.43 21.81 -11.79
N VAL A 246 -4.88 21.10 -10.79
CA VAL A 246 -4.72 19.64 -10.81
C VAL A 246 -6.09 18.99 -10.70
N VAL A 247 -6.33 17.96 -11.51
CA VAL A 247 -7.58 17.17 -11.49
C VAL A 247 -7.35 15.72 -11.11
N GLU A 248 -6.13 15.23 -11.26
CA GLU A 248 -5.75 13.86 -10.91
C GLU A 248 -4.28 13.80 -10.50
N VAL A 249 -3.96 12.92 -9.54
CA VAL A 249 -2.59 12.61 -9.12
C VAL A 249 -2.39 11.11 -9.20
N LEU A 250 -1.24 10.69 -9.71
CA LEU A 250 -0.81 9.31 -9.79
C LEU A 250 0.55 9.15 -9.13
N ALA A 251 0.81 7.94 -8.65
CA ALA A 251 2.10 7.55 -8.08
C ALA A 251 2.61 6.27 -8.73
N THR A 252 3.93 6.20 -8.93
CA THR A 252 4.72 4.98 -9.11
C THR A 252 5.44 4.65 -7.81
N LYS A 253 6.34 3.66 -7.81
CA LYS A 253 7.17 3.41 -6.62
C LYS A 253 8.12 4.57 -6.34
N LYS A 254 8.57 5.30 -7.38
CA LYS A 254 9.60 6.34 -7.24
C LYS A 254 9.13 7.76 -7.53
N ALA A 255 7.98 7.96 -8.15
CA ALA A 255 7.60 9.25 -8.71
C ALA A 255 6.10 9.53 -8.68
N PHE A 256 5.75 10.77 -8.98
CA PHE A 256 4.38 11.22 -9.12
C PHE A 256 4.15 11.89 -10.47
N ALA A 257 2.90 11.88 -10.92
CA ALA A 257 2.41 12.67 -12.04
C ALA A 257 1.08 13.33 -11.65
N ALA A 258 0.84 14.54 -12.14
CA ALA A 258 -0.42 15.25 -11.98
C ALA A 258 -0.96 15.65 -13.35
N LEU A 259 -2.20 15.26 -13.65
CA LEU A 259 -2.94 15.77 -14.79
C LEU A 259 -3.63 17.08 -14.38
N LYS A 260 -3.47 18.11 -15.20
CA LYS A 260 -4.10 19.41 -15.02
C LYS A 260 -5.30 19.58 -15.92
N SER A 261 -6.22 20.43 -15.49
CA SER A 261 -7.46 20.77 -16.21
C SER A 261 -7.24 21.42 -17.58
N ASP A 262 -6.05 21.97 -17.85
CA ASP A 262 -5.64 22.47 -19.16
C ASP A 262 -5.10 21.36 -20.10
N GLY A 263 -5.09 20.12 -19.64
CA GLY A 263 -4.57 18.96 -20.37
C GLY A 263 -3.05 18.85 -20.36
N SER A 264 -2.35 19.60 -19.51
CA SER A 264 -0.91 19.41 -19.26
C SER A 264 -0.66 18.37 -18.17
N VAL A 265 0.50 17.72 -18.21
CA VAL A 265 0.96 16.79 -17.18
C VAL A 265 2.22 17.34 -16.51
N VAL A 266 2.27 17.27 -15.19
CA VAL A 266 3.41 17.67 -14.38
C VAL A 266 3.94 16.44 -13.65
N THR A 267 5.23 16.14 -13.78
CA THR A 267 5.87 15.01 -13.10
C THR A 267 6.94 15.48 -12.12
N TRP A 268 7.09 14.76 -11.01
CA TRP A 268 8.11 15.04 -10.01
C TRP A 268 8.50 13.79 -9.22
N GLY A 269 9.61 13.86 -8.47
CA GLY A 269 10.15 12.77 -7.68
C GLY A 269 11.39 12.10 -8.29
N GLY A 270 11.50 10.78 -8.12
CA GLY A 270 12.69 9.94 -8.32
C GLY A 270 13.54 10.17 -9.57
N LEU A 271 14.83 9.82 -9.45
CA LEU A 271 15.75 9.62 -10.58
C LEU A 271 15.20 8.48 -11.47
N GLY A 272 14.35 8.81 -12.44
CA GLY A 272 13.63 7.84 -13.27
C GLY A 272 12.40 8.42 -13.97
N VAL A 273 11.91 9.59 -13.53
CA VAL A 273 10.87 10.38 -14.22
C VAL A 273 11.46 11.41 -15.19
N ASP A 274 12.55 11.08 -15.87
CA ASP A 274 13.05 12.00 -16.91
C ASP A 274 12.03 12.06 -18.06
N ASP A 275 11.16 13.05 -17.98
CA ASP A 275 10.15 13.39 -18.96
C ASP A 275 10.69 14.40 -19.98
N SER A 276 11.97 14.81 -19.90
CA SER A 276 12.52 15.86 -20.75
C SER A 276 12.36 15.56 -22.24
N ALA A 277 12.47 14.29 -22.63
CA ALA A 277 12.26 13.81 -23.99
C ALA A 277 10.82 13.96 -24.49
N VAL A 278 9.83 13.92 -23.60
CA VAL A 278 8.39 13.96 -23.91
C VAL A 278 7.68 15.22 -23.40
N SER A 279 8.41 16.13 -22.75
CA SER A 279 7.87 17.33 -22.10
C SER A 279 6.97 18.18 -23.01
N SER A 280 7.34 18.33 -24.29
CA SER A 280 6.53 19.04 -25.28
C SER A 280 5.21 18.33 -25.61
N GLU A 281 5.19 17.00 -25.54
CA GLU A 281 4.00 16.20 -25.79
C GLU A 281 3.03 16.18 -24.61
N LEU A 282 3.57 16.35 -23.39
CA LEU A 282 2.85 16.44 -22.12
C LEU A 282 2.37 17.86 -21.79
N ALA A 283 2.74 18.87 -22.58
CA ALA A 283 2.38 20.26 -22.33
C ALA A 283 0.89 20.59 -22.56
N SER A 284 0.15 19.75 -23.30
CA SER A 284 -1.29 19.94 -23.55
C SER A 284 -1.94 18.70 -24.18
N ASN A 285 -3.27 18.69 -24.27
CA ASN A 285 -4.09 17.67 -24.93
C ASN A 285 -4.01 16.27 -24.32
N VAL A 286 -3.48 16.11 -23.10
CA VAL A 286 -3.60 14.86 -22.35
C VAL A 286 -5.00 14.78 -21.75
N VAL A 287 -5.64 13.62 -21.89
CA VAL A 287 -7.00 13.37 -21.37
C VAL A 287 -7.00 12.40 -20.20
N GLU A 288 -6.01 11.53 -20.09
CA GLU A 288 -5.90 10.52 -19.04
C GLU A 288 -4.43 10.13 -18.86
N VAL A 289 -4.04 9.84 -17.62
CA VAL A 289 -2.69 9.35 -17.28
C VAL A 289 -2.83 8.02 -16.56
N PHE A 290 -1.89 7.11 -16.81
CA PHE A 290 -1.82 5.78 -16.21
C PHE A 290 -0.44 5.58 -15.58
N SER A 291 -0.34 4.78 -14.52
CA SER A 291 0.93 4.36 -13.94
C SER A 291 1.04 2.84 -13.85
N MET A 292 2.24 2.32 -14.11
CA MET A 292 2.57 0.90 -13.95
C MET A 292 4.05 0.73 -13.58
N GLY A 293 4.33 0.07 -12.46
CA GLY A 293 5.71 -0.07 -11.98
C GLY A 293 6.35 1.29 -11.72
N ASP A 294 7.45 1.57 -12.40
CA ASP A 294 8.16 2.87 -12.41
C ASP A 294 7.99 3.64 -13.73
N ALA A 295 6.87 3.41 -14.43
CA ALA A 295 6.51 4.04 -15.69
C ALA A 295 5.13 4.73 -15.64
N PHE A 296 4.96 5.71 -16.54
CA PHE A 296 3.71 6.39 -16.81
C PHE A 296 3.36 6.31 -18.31
N ALA A 297 2.07 6.39 -18.59
CA ALA A 297 1.54 6.55 -19.94
C ALA A 297 0.46 7.63 -19.95
N ALA A 298 0.40 8.44 -21.00
CA ALA A 298 -0.63 9.46 -21.20
C ALA A 298 -1.38 9.18 -22.49
N LEU A 299 -2.71 9.16 -22.41
CA LEU A 299 -3.60 9.17 -23.57
C LEU A 299 -3.86 10.61 -23.98
N LYS A 300 -3.66 10.93 -25.25
CA LYS A 300 -3.92 12.27 -25.81
C LYS A 300 -5.28 12.31 -26.50
N ALA A 301 -5.83 13.51 -26.63
CA ALA A 301 -7.16 13.75 -27.22
C ALA A 301 -7.28 13.28 -28.68
N ASP A 302 -6.16 13.17 -29.41
CA ASP A 302 -6.09 12.64 -30.77
C ASP A 302 -5.99 11.10 -30.82
N GLY A 303 -5.98 10.43 -29.66
CA GLY A 303 -5.84 8.99 -29.52
C GLY A 303 -4.40 8.47 -29.51
N SER A 304 -3.38 9.35 -29.63
CA SER A 304 -1.99 8.94 -29.45
C SER A 304 -1.67 8.66 -27.98
N VAL A 305 -0.65 7.83 -27.74
CA VAL A 305 -0.18 7.46 -26.41
C VAL A 305 1.29 7.85 -26.30
N VAL A 306 1.64 8.50 -25.20
CA VAL A 306 3.01 8.88 -24.85
C VAL A 306 3.39 8.15 -23.58
N THR A 307 4.57 7.52 -23.54
CA THR A 307 5.07 6.79 -22.37
C THR A 307 6.40 7.37 -21.90
N TRP A 308 6.62 7.40 -20.59
CA TRP A 308 7.88 7.84 -19.99
C TRP A 308 8.11 7.17 -18.63
N GLY A 309 9.36 7.16 -18.16
CA GLY A 309 9.77 6.46 -16.96
C GLY A 309 10.93 5.50 -17.22
N GLU A 310 11.16 4.54 -16.32
CA GLU A 310 12.23 3.56 -16.49
C GLU A 310 11.97 2.60 -17.67
N SER A 311 12.98 2.43 -18.54
CA SER A 311 12.94 1.62 -19.77
C SER A 311 12.51 0.17 -19.54
N ASP A 312 12.91 -0.40 -18.39
CA ASP A 312 12.61 -1.79 -18.02
C ASP A 312 11.10 -2.07 -17.84
N TRP A 313 10.27 -1.01 -17.77
CA TRP A 313 8.82 -1.09 -17.59
C TRP A 313 8.02 -0.77 -18.87
N GLY A 314 8.66 -0.83 -20.04
CA GLY A 314 7.98 -0.68 -21.33
C GLY A 314 7.98 0.74 -21.90
N CYS A 315 8.81 1.63 -21.36
CA CYS A 315 8.99 3.00 -21.86
C CYS A 315 9.83 3.10 -23.15
N ASP A 316 10.25 1.98 -23.72
CA ASP A 316 11.12 1.90 -24.91
C ASP A 316 10.36 1.89 -26.25
N SER A 317 9.06 2.22 -26.28
CA SER A 317 8.35 2.35 -27.56
C SER A 317 8.74 3.66 -28.25
N GLY A 318 9.87 3.64 -28.94
CA GLY A 318 10.15 4.57 -30.03
C GLY A 318 9.05 4.50 -31.11
N PRO A 319 8.94 5.55 -31.95
CA PRO A 319 7.87 5.70 -32.94
C PRO A 319 7.81 4.57 -33.97
#